data_AF-A0A4R2M8R1-F1
#
_entry.id   AF-A0A4R2M8R1-F1
#
_cell.length_a   1.000
_cell.length_b   1.000
_cell.length_c   1.000
_cell.angle_alpha   90.00
_cell.angle_beta   90.00
_cell.angle_gamma   90.00
#
_symmetry.space_group_name_H-M   'P 1'
#
loop_
_entity.id
_entity.type
_entity.pdbx_description
1 polymer ?
#
loop_
_entity_poly.entity_id
_entity_poly.type
_entity_poly.pdbx_seq_one_letter_code
_entity_poly.pdbx_strand_id
1 'polypeptide(L)'
;MKHPYLDLLHDLRAAIPVFRQYIQLRTGVGGGMHPKAAALWSYLLAVQKSCRVQGDLVEIGVFQGWGSYLPAHALAPREKLVLVDIAAHYLDAAKNFVTSHTPATAESIVQVQVDSAAGNFSNAIDKHTSRARWIHIDGEHSYPAVIRDLDTAARVATSDAIIVVDDVDHALAPCINDALLDWLRGNQGWRLLIRGYNKAYLVSTRARVNWREFVEIVPEVFDREFELKTVLASQTSSADSPYLSYGEGFNDAKYLRVNHTSTSLEDYEGQDPRTFFVGVQRRPTVLLFGNCQMQVLHHALNAAFDACGMNLQSCYVADVHELTSEGADQLRALAASSLMLITQVVRNERFAVGSEELEAIAGPGACLRVPSMHFNAYWPNQGDLRTQPDSDMAGPADAIAYLMLQAGHAPEAINSLLLDPGLYTPEELQQWVAAATTRLREREHYHKLDVSLSDIVCAADFGERPFYTFNHPRKVILDRITARVLALLAQRFAPRDRAAFERLVSGQLRVSYDMSSIDFLDFPSLPSVAKGLGIAEDGAHAGVYRYFRTRGSGAVHRPLSLAAEIAGLAARMAKLSEEQHRFNAEQIRSTVLVPQRVVALLPQAQPAT
;
A
#
# COMPACT_ATOMS: atom_id res chain seq x y z
N MET A 1 3.80 -23.26 -13.66
CA MET A 1 4.81 -22.36 -14.25
C MET A 1 6.04 -22.35 -13.36
N LYS A 2 7.26 -22.37 -13.92
CA LYS A 2 8.49 -22.25 -13.13
C LYS A 2 8.50 -20.91 -12.40
N HIS A 3 8.82 -20.92 -11.11
CA HIS A 3 8.88 -19.70 -10.30
C HIS A 3 9.91 -18.73 -10.92
N PRO A 4 9.61 -17.42 -11.10
CA PRO A 4 10.54 -16.44 -11.68
C PRO A 4 11.92 -16.37 -11.00
N TYR A 5 12.09 -16.90 -9.79
CA TYR A 5 13.39 -16.98 -9.13
C TYR A 5 14.38 -17.97 -9.77
N LEU A 6 13.93 -19.03 -10.46
CA LEU A 6 14.87 -20.00 -11.04
C LEU A 6 15.60 -19.43 -12.25
N ASP A 7 14.92 -18.65 -13.09
CA ASP A 7 15.54 -17.95 -14.20
C ASP A 7 16.38 -16.77 -13.69
N LEU A 8 15.93 -16.09 -12.62
CA LEU A 8 16.70 -15.07 -11.92
C LEU A 8 18.05 -15.60 -11.41
N LEU A 9 18.09 -16.79 -10.80
CA LEU A 9 19.33 -17.39 -10.29
C LEU A 9 20.35 -17.68 -11.40
N HIS A 10 19.91 -17.98 -12.62
CA HIS A 10 20.80 -18.17 -13.75
C HIS A 10 21.46 -16.85 -14.15
N ASP A 11 20.69 -15.78 -14.28
CA ASP A 11 21.19 -14.46 -14.67
C ASP A 11 22.02 -13.81 -13.55
N LEU A 12 21.72 -14.10 -12.29
CA LEU A 12 22.53 -13.69 -11.14
C LEU A 12 23.93 -14.32 -11.16
N ARG A 13 24.08 -15.56 -11.67
CA ARG A 13 25.41 -16.16 -11.84
C ARG A 13 26.24 -15.42 -12.89
N ALA A 14 25.62 -14.77 -13.87
CA ALA A 14 26.33 -13.93 -14.84
C ALA A 14 26.86 -12.63 -14.21
N ALA A 15 26.29 -12.18 -13.08
CA ALA A 15 26.76 -11.01 -12.34
C ALA A 15 28.09 -11.26 -11.58
N ILE A 16 28.38 -12.52 -11.23
CA ILE A 16 29.55 -12.88 -10.41
C ILE A 16 30.87 -12.65 -11.17
N PRO A 17 31.06 -13.13 -12.42
CA PRO A 17 32.27 -12.85 -13.19
C PRO A 17 32.54 -11.36 -13.37
N VAL A 18 31.48 -10.58 -13.65
CA VAL A 18 31.58 -9.11 -13.84
C VAL A 18 32.07 -8.45 -12.55
N PHE A 19 31.49 -8.80 -11.41
CA PHE A 19 31.94 -8.32 -10.10
C PHE A 19 33.39 -8.73 -9.79
N ARG A 20 33.76 -10.00 -10.02
CA ARG A 20 35.13 -10.48 -9.76
C ARG A 20 36.15 -9.75 -10.63
N GLN A 21 35.84 -9.52 -11.90
CA GLN A 21 36.68 -8.73 -12.80
C GLN A 21 36.81 -7.29 -12.32
N TYR A 22 35.71 -6.66 -11.88
CA TYR A 22 35.75 -5.32 -11.28
C TYR A 22 36.71 -5.25 -10.08
N ILE A 23 36.61 -6.21 -9.16
CA ILE A 23 37.49 -6.28 -7.97
C ILE A 23 38.96 -6.51 -8.36
N GLN A 24 39.24 -7.30 -9.39
CA GLN A 24 40.60 -7.53 -9.88
C GLN A 24 41.21 -6.28 -10.54
N LEU A 25 40.40 -5.55 -11.30
CA LEU A 25 40.85 -4.32 -11.97
C LEU A 25 41.14 -3.21 -10.98
N ARG A 26 40.45 -3.19 -9.83
CA ARG A 26 40.62 -2.17 -8.78
C ARG A 26 42.01 -2.28 -8.12
N THR A 27 43.01 -1.68 -8.75
CA THR A 27 44.38 -1.60 -8.22
C THR A 27 44.64 -0.24 -7.58
N GLY A 28 44.68 -0.19 -6.23
CA GLY A 28 45.45 0.73 -5.37
C GLY A 28 45.46 2.26 -5.57
N VAL A 29 44.89 2.82 -6.63
CA VAL A 29 44.96 4.24 -6.99
C VAL A 29 43.53 4.81 -6.97
N GLY A 30 43.39 6.05 -6.48
CA GLY A 30 42.19 6.62 -5.86
C GLY A 30 40.88 6.62 -6.66
N GLY A 31 39.77 6.81 -5.93
CA GLY A 31 38.39 6.80 -6.43
C GLY A 31 37.85 5.37 -6.52
N GLY A 32 37.13 4.87 -5.51
CA GLY A 32 36.70 3.47 -5.53
C GLY A 32 35.44 3.18 -4.73
N MET A 33 34.49 2.51 -5.40
CA MET A 33 33.28 1.99 -4.79
C MET A 33 33.59 0.89 -3.77
N HIS A 34 32.85 0.90 -2.65
CA HIS A 34 32.92 -0.15 -1.65
C HIS A 34 32.66 -1.54 -2.29
N PRO A 35 33.44 -2.61 -2.00
CA PRO A 35 33.26 -3.91 -2.64
C PRO A 35 31.84 -4.48 -2.51
N LYS A 36 31.21 -4.32 -1.34
CA LYS A 36 29.81 -4.76 -1.14
C LYS A 36 28.80 -3.91 -1.92
N ALA A 37 29.08 -2.63 -2.16
CA ALA A 37 28.27 -1.81 -3.07
C ALA A 37 28.43 -2.28 -4.52
N ALA A 38 29.66 -2.61 -4.95
CA ALA A 38 29.91 -3.17 -6.27
C ALA A 38 29.18 -4.51 -6.49
N ALA A 39 29.17 -5.38 -5.47
CA ALA A 39 28.40 -6.61 -5.50
C ALA A 39 26.88 -6.33 -5.60
N LEU A 40 26.39 -5.36 -4.81
CA LEU A 40 24.97 -4.97 -4.81
C LEU A 40 24.55 -4.42 -6.18
N TRP A 41 25.38 -3.60 -6.79
CA TRP A 41 25.15 -3.05 -8.13
C TRP A 41 25.13 -4.14 -9.19
N SER A 42 26.13 -5.03 -9.18
CA SER A 42 26.17 -6.16 -10.10
C SER A 42 24.90 -7.01 -9.99
N TYR A 43 24.46 -7.27 -8.75
CA TYR A 43 23.21 -7.96 -8.46
C TYR A 43 21.98 -7.20 -9.01
N LEU A 44 21.77 -5.94 -8.63
CA LEU A 44 20.58 -5.18 -8.99
C LEU A 44 20.47 -4.92 -10.50
N LEU A 45 21.60 -4.67 -11.17
CA LEU A 45 21.65 -4.51 -12.62
C LEU A 45 21.31 -5.81 -13.36
N ALA A 46 21.77 -6.96 -12.85
CA ALA A 46 21.38 -8.26 -13.38
C ALA A 46 19.88 -8.56 -13.16
N VAL A 47 19.33 -8.18 -12.00
CA VAL A 47 17.88 -8.26 -11.73
C VAL A 47 17.11 -7.39 -12.73
N GLN A 48 17.51 -6.14 -12.96
CA GLN A 48 16.87 -5.28 -13.96
C GLN A 48 16.85 -5.92 -15.35
N LYS A 49 17.98 -6.51 -15.77
CA LYS A 49 18.10 -7.19 -17.07
C LYS A 49 17.19 -8.42 -17.16
N SER A 50 17.14 -9.23 -16.10
CA SER A 50 16.28 -10.42 -15.99
C SER A 50 14.79 -10.06 -16.07
N CYS A 51 14.42 -8.98 -15.37
CA CYS A 51 13.08 -8.42 -15.36
C CYS A 51 12.77 -7.56 -16.60
N ARG A 52 13.71 -7.47 -17.56
CA ARG A 52 13.59 -6.68 -18.80
C ARG A 52 13.22 -5.22 -18.55
N VAL A 53 13.70 -4.65 -17.46
CA VAL A 53 13.63 -3.20 -17.22
C VAL A 53 14.49 -2.52 -18.27
N GLN A 54 13.89 -1.61 -19.04
CA GLN A 54 14.55 -0.91 -20.15
C GLN A 54 14.73 0.56 -19.83
N GLY A 55 15.88 1.10 -20.22
CA GLY A 55 16.20 2.51 -20.10
C GLY A 55 17.70 2.73 -20.18
N ASP A 56 18.09 3.96 -20.51
CA ASP A 56 19.50 4.34 -20.45
C ASP A 56 20.05 4.25 -19.02
N LEU A 57 21.37 4.31 -18.91
CA LEU A 57 22.06 4.42 -17.64
C LEU A 57 22.73 5.79 -17.58
N VAL A 58 22.69 6.41 -16.40
CA VAL A 58 23.23 7.76 -16.18
C VAL A 58 24.18 7.73 -14.99
N GLU A 59 25.30 8.42 -15.12
CA GLU A 59 26.21 8.70 -14.01
C GLU A 59 26.59 10.18 -14.00
N ILE A 60 26.37 10.81 -12.85
CA ILE A 60 26.74 12.20 -12.57
C ILE A 60 27.96 12.18 -11.65
N GLY A 61 29.06 12.77 -12.12
CA GLY A 61 30.38 12.65 -11.49
C GLY A 61 31.03 11.32 -11.85
N VAL A 62 31.90 11.31 -12.86
CA VAL A 62 32.46 10.05 -13.40
C VAL A 62 33.91 9.84 -13.00
N PHE A 63 34.65 10.92 -12.78
CA PHE A 63 36.07 10.89 -12.44
C PHE A 63 36.89 9.95 -13.37
N GLN A 64 37.34 8.79 -12.87
CA GLN A 64 38.11 7.81 -13.64
C GLN A 64 37.27 6.66 -14.22
N GLY A 65 35.95 6.65 -14.03
CA GLY A 65 35.02 5.68 -14.61
C GLY A 65 34.81 4.40 -13.80
N TRP A 66 35.20 4.37 -12.52
CA TRP A 66 35.02 3.20 -11.67
C TRP A 66 33.55 2.90 -11.38
N GLY A 67 32.73 3.92 -11.14
CA GLY A 67 31.27 3.75 -11.03
C GLY A 67 30.64 3.36 -12.35
N SER A 68 31.17 3.87 -13.48
CA SER A 68 30.69 3.60 -14.84
C SER A 68 30.82 2.15 -15.29
N TYR A 69 31.74 1.39 -14.70
CA TYR A 69 32.08 0.04 -15.15
C TYR A 69 30.90 -0.95 -15.09
N LEU A 70 30.21 -1.02 -13.95
CA LEU A 70 29.10 -1.98 -13.78
C LEU A 70 27.87 -1.62 -14.63
N PRO A 71 27.42 -0.34 -14.67
CA PRO A 71 26.40 0.11 -15.62
C PRO A 71 26.73 -0.24 -17.08
N ALA A 72 27.99 -0.05 -17.51
CA ALA A 72 28.39 -0.35 -18.87
C ALA A 72 28.29 -1.84 -19.23
N HIS A 73 28.64 -2.75 -18.31
CA HIS A 73 28.40 -4.19 -18.48
C HIS A 73 26.91 -4.56 -18.55
N ALA A 74 26.06 -3.75 -17.95
CA ALA A 74 24.62 -3.99 -17.88
C ALA A 74 23.83 -3.45 -19.08
N LEU A 75 24.47 -2.73 -20.02
CA LEU A 75 23.81 -2.16 -21.20
C LEU A 75 23.08 -3.25 -22.01
N ALA A 76 21.81 -2.98 -22.32
CA ALA A 76 21.03 -3.74 -23.28
C ALA A 76 21.20 -3.15 -24.70
N PRO A 77 20.83 -3.89 -25.76
CA PRO A 77 20.88 -3.35 -27.12
C PRO A 77 20.08 -2.05 -27.22
N ARG A 78 20.70 -1.00 -27.78
CA ARG A 78 20.16 0.36 -27.98
C ARG A 78 20.10 1.24 -26.74
N GLU A 79 20.44 0.74 -25.55
CA GLU A 79 20.65 1.59 -24.39
C GLU A 79 21.97 2.35 -24.52
N LYS A 80 22.05 3.51 -23.85
CA LYS A 80 23.27 4.31 -23.74
C LYS A 80 23.66 4.46 -22.28
N LEU A 81 24.96 4.62 -22.05
CA LEU A 81 25.50 5.12 -20.79
C LEU A 81 25.85 6.60 -20.96
N VAL A 82 25.14 7.46 -20.25
CA VAL A 82 25.34 8.91 -20.23
C VAL A 82 26.25 9.26 -19.06
N LEU A 83 27.47 9.69 -19.39
CA LEU A 83 28.52 10.11 -18.49
C LEU A 83 28.48 11.63 -18.35
N VAL A 84 28.30 12.14 -17.14
CA VAL A 84 28.15 13.58 -16.86
C VAL A 84 29.23 14.04 -15.91
N ASP A 85 30.02 15.04 -16.31
CA ASP A 85 31.09 15.60 -15.48
C ASP A 85 31.43 17.02 -15.92
N ILE A 86 32.00 17.84 -15.04
CA ILE A 86 32.44 19.19 -15.38
C ILE A 86 33.72 19.18 -16.22
N ALA A 87 34.57 18.15 -16.03
CA ALA A 87 35.89 18.10 -16.63
C ALA A 87 35.97 17.09 -17.80
N ALA A 88 36.27 17.60 -18.99
CA ALA A 88 36.41 16.79 -20.20
C ALA A 88 37.41 15.62 -20.06
N HIS A 89 38.52 15.84 -19.34
CA HIS A 89 39.52 14.79 -19.15
C HIS A 89 39.03 13.61 -18.30
N TYR A 90 38.08 13.82 -17.37
CA TYR A 90 37.43 12.73 -16.63
C TYR A 90 36.45 11.97 -17.52
N LEU A 91 35.68 12.68 -18.34
CA LEU A 91 34.80 12.06 -19.33
C LEU A 91 35.60 11.17 -20.29
N ASP A 92 36.74 11.64 -20.79
CA ASP A 92 37.59 10.87 -21.71
C ASP A 92 38.24 9.67 -21.01
N ALA A 93 38.73 9.86 -19.78
CA ALA A 93 39.29 8.76 -18.97
C ALA A 93 38.24 7.68 -18.71
N ALA A 94 37.05 8.05 -18.25
CA ALA A 94 35.95 7.12 -17.97
C ALA A 94 35.50 6.37 -19.23
N LYS A 95 35.31 7.08 -20.35
CA LYS A 95 34.94 6.46 -21.64
C LYS A 95 36.00 5.46 -22.09
N ASN A 96 37.27 5.84 -22.06
CA ASN A 96 38.37 4.96 -22.45
C ASN A 96 38.47 3.74 -21.53
N PHE A 97 38.33 3.94 -20.22
CA PHE A 97 38.34 2.86 -19.24
C PHE A 97 37.20 1.87 -19.48
N VAL A 98 35.97 2.35 -19.61
CA VAL A 98 34.78 1.52 -19.83
C VAL A 98 34.86 0.76 -21.14
N THR A 99 35.19 1.43 -22.25
CA THR A 99 35.27 0.78 -23.57
C THR A 99 36.42 -0.22 -23.69
N SER A 100 37.47 -0.07 -22.87
CA SER A 100 38.60 -1.00 -22.85
C SER A 100 38.35 -2.26 -22.01
N HIS A 101 37.42 -2.21 -21.04
CA HIS A 101 37.25 -3.29 -20.05
C HIS A 101 35.84 -3.88 -19.98
N THR A 102 34.91 -3.39 -20.82
CA THR A 102 33.52 -3.86 -20.87
C THR A 102 33.09 -4.11 -22.32
N PRO A 103 31.97 -4.81 -22.57
CA PRO A 103 31.42 -4.96 -23.92
C PRO A 103 30.84 -3.67 -24.54
N ALA A 104 30.85 -2.55 -23.81
CA ALA A 104 30.29 -1.29 -24.31
C ALA A 104 31.09 -0.74 -25.49
N THR A 105 30.37 -0.28 -26.51
CA THR A 105 30.94 0.37 -27.70
C THR A 105 31.10 1.87 -27.49
N ALA A 106 31.98 2.51 -28.25
CA ALA A 106 32.16 3.96 -28.18
C ALA A 106 30.86 4.74 -28.49
N GLU A 107 30.00 4.18 -29.34
CA GLU A 107 28.69 4.73 -29.74
C GLU A 107 27.64 4.62 -28.64
N SER A 108 27.78 3.62 -27.75
CA SER A 108 26.89 3.47 -26.58
C SER A 108 27.28 4.36 -25.39
N ILE A 109 28.40 5.08 -25.46
CA ILE A 109 28.85 6.00 -24.41
C ILE A 109 28.65 7.45 -24.85
N VAL A 110 27.79 8.17 -24.14
CA VAL A 110 27.53 9.60 -24.35
C VAL A 110 28.22 10.40 -23.26
N GLN A 111 29.02 11.39 -23.63
CA GLN A 111 29.70 12.30 -22.70
C GLN A 111 28.96 13.65 -22.68
N VAL A 112 28.63 14.13 -21.49
CA VAL A 112 27.94 15.40 -21.27
C VAL A 112 28.79 16.25 -20.34
N GLN A 113 29.51 17.22 -20.90
CA GLN A 113 30.31 18.13 -20.11
C GLN A 113 29.45 19.27 -19.58
N VAL A 114 29.14 19.26 -18.29
CA VAL A 114 28.31 20.29 -17.65
C VAL A 114 28.55 20.34 -16.15
N ASP A 115 28.46 21.54 -15.59
CA ASP A 115 28.50 21.78 -14.14
C ASP A 115 27.10 21.57 -13.56
N SER A 116 26.96 20.77 -12.49
CA SER A 116 25.69 20.61 -11.77
C SER A 116 25.19 21.94 -11.21
N ALA A 117 26.08 22.89 -10.89
CA ALA A 117 25.72 24.23 -10.47
C ALA A 117 25.20 25.13 -11.62
N ALA A 118 25.31 24.73 -12.89
CA ALA A 118 24.80 25.50 -14.01
C ALA A 118 23.27 25.43 -14.16
N GLY A 119 22.63 26.54 -14.50
CA GLY A 119 21.16 26.61 -14.67
C GLY A 119 20.61 25.79 -15.86
N ASN A 120 21.47 25.30 -16.75
CA ASN A 120 21.10 24.43 -17.87
C ASN A 120 21.44 22.94 -17.64
N PHE A 121 21.93 22.56 -16.45
CA PHE A 121 22.38 21.20 -16.13
C PHE A 121 21.37 20.12 -16.53
N SER A 122 20.15 20.27 -16.01
CA SER A 122 19.05 19.35 -16.25
C SER A 122 18.70 19.27 -17.75
N ASN A 123 18.72 20.39 -18.47
CA ASN A 123 18.45 20.41 -19.91
C ASN A 123 19.59 19.78 -20.73
N ALA A 124 20.82 19.74 -20.20
CA ALA A 124 21.93 19.09 -20.88
C ALA A 124 21.75 17.57 -20.88
N ILE A 125 21.30 16.99 -19.76
CA ILE A 125 21.04 15.54 -19.65
C ILE A 125 19.80 15.15 -20.49
N ASP A 126 18.72 15.92 -20.44
CA ASP A 126 17.46 15.63 -21.16
C ASP A 126 17.64 15.49 -22.68
N LYS A 127 18.63 16.18 -23.25
CA LYS A 127 18.96 16.08 -24.69
C LYS A 127 19.44 14.69 -25.09
N HIS A 128 19.97 13.92 -24.14
CA HIS A 128 20.60 12.64 -24.39
C HIS A 128 19.77 11.47 -23.88
N THR A 129 18.99 11.67 -22.81
CA THR A 129 18.06 10.67 -22.31
C THR A 129 16.82 11.30 -21.67
N SER A 130 15.69 10.63 -21.79
CA SER A 130 14.45 10.94 -21.07
C SER A 130 13.91 9.75 -20.28
N ARG A 131 14.66 8.64 -20.28
CA ARG A 131 14.23 7.34 -19.76
C ARG A 131 15.44 6.54 -19.29
N ALA A 132 15.86 6.78 -18.07
CA ALA A 132 16.93 6.05 -17.42
C ALA A 132 16.37 5.00 -16.44
N ARG A 133 16.96 3.81 -16.40
CA ARG A 133 16.63 2.76 -15.42
C ARG A 133 17.63 2.67 -14.28
N TRP A 134 18.81 3.23 -14.48
CA TRP A 134 19.87 3.28 -13.47
C TRP A 134 20.49 4.67 -13.49
N ILE A 135 20.47 5.36 -12.36
CA ILE A 135 21.05 6.69 -12.23
C ILE A 135 21.98 6.69 -11.02
N HIS A 136 23.26 6.99 -11.21
CA HIS A 136 24.23 7.17 -10.15
C HIS A 136 24.54 8.67 -9.97
N ILE A 137 24.51 9.15 -8.73
CA ILE A 137 24.83 10.53 -8.34
C ILE A 137 26.06 10.48 -7.42
N ASP A 138 27.19 10.92 -7.95
CA ASP A 138 28.53 10.99 -7.31
C ASP A 138 29.25 12.27 -7.76
N GLY A 139 28.47 13.36 -7.90
CA GLY A 139 28.91 14.64 -8.42
C GLY A 139 29.51 15.55 -7.35
N GLU A 140 29.04 16.78 -7.31
CA GLU A 140 29.50 17.76 -6.31
C GLU A 140 28.71 17.59 -5.00
N HIS A 141 29.39 17.72 -3.85
CA HIS A 141 28.81 17.33 -2.55
C HIS A 141 28.10 18.46 -1.80
N SER A 142 27.90 19.64 -2.38
CA SER A 142 27.11 20.69 -1.74
C SER A 142 25.63 20.38 -1.77
N TYR A 143 24.91 20.81 -0.73
CA TYR A 143 23.46 20.68 -0.64
C TYR A 143 22.72 21.10 -1.94
N PRO A 144 22.94 22.29 -2.52
CA PRO A 144 22.20 22.71 -3.72
C PRO A 144 22.53 21.88 -4.97
N ALA A 145 23.74 21.32 -5.10
CA ALA A 145 24.06 20.43 -6.20
C ALA A 145 23.33 19.09 -6.05
N VAL A 146 23.39 18.48 -4.86
CA VAL A 146 22.72 17.20 -4.58
C VAL A 146 21.20 17.29 -4.82
N ILE A 147 20.55 18.37 -4.37
CA ILE A 147 19.11 18.60 -4.64
C ILE A 147 18.84 18.63 -6.15
N ARG A 148 19.68 19.32 -6.93
CA ARG A 148 19.48 19.46 -8.37
C ARG A 148 19.76 18.17 -9.14
N ASP A 149 20.74 17.41 -8.69
CA ASP A 149 21.06 16.09 -9.24
C ASP A 149 19.90 15.13 -8.98
N LEU A 150 19.32 15.15 -7.76
CA LEU A 150 18.13 14.37 -7.41
C LEU A 150 16.91 14.75 -8.25
N ASP A 151 16.63 16.04 -8.42
CA ASP A 151 15.54 16.52 -9.27
C ASP A 151 15.73 16.08 -10.73
N THR A 152 16.96 16.17 -11.23
CA THR A 152 17.29 15.77 -12.60
C THR A 152 17.16 14.25 -12.78
N ALA A 153 17.68 13.47 -11.83
CA ALA A 153 17.57 12.02 -11.81
C ALA A 153 16.12 11.55 -11.78
N ALA A 154 15.30 12.11 -10.88
CA ALA A 154 13.90 11.77 -10.74
C ALA A 154 13.09 12.08 -12.00
N ARG A 155 13.45 13.12 -12.75
CA ARG A 155 12.77 13.51 -13.99
C ARG A 155 13.06 12.57 -15.15
N VAL A 156 14.30 12.10 -15.29
CA VAL A 156 14.67 11.18 -16.38
C VAL A 156 14.41 9.72 -16.02
N ALA A 157 14.13 9.41 -14.75
CA ALA A 157 13.93 8.05 -14.29
C ALA A 157 12.63 7.41 -14.82
N THR A 158 12.74 6.14 -15.20
CA THR A 158 11.58 5.27 -15.47
C THR A 158 10.90 4.83 -14.18
N SER A 159 9.69 4.26 -14.28
CA SER A 159 8.90 3.80 -13.11
C SER A 159 9.63 2.80 -12.22
N ASP A 160 10.47 1.97 -12.82
CA ASP A 160 11.20 0.88 -12.16
C ASP A 160 12.70 1.19 -12.01
N ALA A 161 13.06 2.47 -12.18
CA ALA A 161 14.44 2.92 -12.04
C ALA A 161 14.93 2.83 -10.60
N ILE A 162 16.25 2.68 -10.47
CA ILE A 162 16.98 2.83 -9.23
C ILE A 162 17.85 4.09 -9.34
N ILE A 163 17.66 5.03 -8.42
CA ILE A 163 18.56 6.17 -8.23
C ILE A 163 19.50 5.82 -7.09
N VAL A 164 20.80 5.89 -7.33
CA VAL A 164 21.85 5.63 -6.34
C VAL A 164 22.54 6.94 -6.01
N VAL A 165 22.54 7.31 -4.73
CA VAL A 165 23.23 8.49 -4.21
C VAL A 165 24.48 8.04 -3.48
N ASP A 166 25.65 8.50 -3.92
CA ASP A 166 26.94 8.19 -3.29
C ASP A 166 27.19 9.05 -2.04
N ASP A 167 28.19 8.65 -1.27
CA ASP A 167 28.67 9.33 -0.07
C ASP A 167 27.63 9.59 1.03
N VAL A 168 26.55 8.79 1.02
CA VAL A 168 25.55 8.78 2.11
C VAL A 168 26.17 8.14 3.34
N ASP A 169 26.19 8.89 4.45
CA ASP A 169 26.92 8.58 5.70
C ASP A 169 28.43 8.83 5.64
N HIS A 170 28.93 9.47 4.59
CA HIS A 170 30.33 9.85 4.54
C HIS A 170 30.61 11.04 5.48
N ALA A 171 31.59 10.87 6.38
CA ALA A 171 31.93 11.88 7.39
C ALA A 171 32.41 13.22 6.80
N LEU A 172 32.96 13.20 5.57
CA LEU A 172 33.42 14.40 4.88
C LEU A 172 32.36 15.04 3.97
N ALA A 173 31.18 14.43 3.85
CA ALA A 173 30.08 14.94 3.02
C ALA A 173 28.73 14.90 3.75
N PRO A 174 28.62 15.44 4.99
CA PRO A 174 27.40 15.33 5.79
C PRO A 174 26.19 15.97 5.12
N CYS A 175 26.40 17.02 4.31
CA CYS A 175 25.35 17.73 3.58
C CYS A 175 24.60 16.87 2.56
N ILE A 176 25.17 15.74 2.11
CA ILE A 176 24.46 14.79 1.25
C ILE A 176 23.28 14.17 1.99
N ASN A 177 23.46 13.80 3.27
CA ASN A 177 22.37 13.25 4.08
C ASN A 177 21.23 14.26 4.26
N ASP A 178 21.58 15.52 4.57
CA ASP A 178 20.59 16.58 4.78
C ASP A 178 19.80 16.84 3.48
N ALA A 179 20.50 17.00 2.36
CA ALA A 179 19.87 17.20 1.06
C ALA A 179 18.97 16.03 0.65
N LEU A 180 19.44 14.79 0.82
CA LEU A 180 18.67 13.60 0.50
C LEU A 180 17.38 13.50 1.32
N LEU A 181 17.46 13.70 2.64
CA LEU A 181 16.31 13.58 3.54
C LEU A 181 15.29 14.69 3.28
N ASP A 182 15.74 15.94 3.11
CA ASP A 182 14.86 17.05 2.77
C ASP A 182 14.18 16.84 1.41
N TRP A 183 14.93 16.37 0.42
CA TRP A 183 14.38 16.06 -0.89
C TRP A 183 13.31 14.97 -0.81
N LEU A 184 13.54 13.88 -0.07
CA LEU A 184 12.56 12.80 0.13
C LEU A 184 11.27 13.28 0.82
N ARG A 185 11.38 14.21 1.77
CA ARG A 185 10.21 14.83 2.43
C ARG A 185 9.36 15.61 1.42
N GLY A 186 10.01 16.33 0.50
CA GLY A 186 9.36 17.06 -0.60
C GLY A 186 8.83 16.17 -1.74
N ASN A 187 9.44 14.99 -1.95
CA ASN A 187 9.21 14.15 -3.13
C ASN A 187 8.60 12.80 -2.78
N GLN A 188 7.32 12.80 -2.40
CA GLN A 188 6.58 11.60 -1.95
C GLN A 188 6.39 10.50 -3.01
N GLY A 189 6.73 10.79 -4.27
CA GLY A 189 6.80 9.79 -5.35
C GLY A 189 7.97 8.83 -5.22
N TRP A 190 8.95 9.13 -4.36
CA TRP A 190 10.19 8.39 -4.19
C TRP A 190 10.34 7.87 -2.76
N ARG A 191 11.02 6.73 -2.62
CA ARG A 191 11.25 6.06 -1.34
C ARG A 191 12.67 5.54 -1.27
N LEU A 192 13.27 5.67 -0.09
CA LEU A 192 14.50 4.96 0.25
C LEU A 192 14.21 3.45 0.29
N LEU A 193 14.90 2.70 -0.57
CA LEU A 193 14.84 1.24 -0.63
C LEU A 193 15.92 0.65 0.28
N ILE A 194 17.17 1.03 0.03
CA ILE A 194 18.36 0.56 0.75
C ILE A 194 19.20 1.77 1.17
N ARG A 195 19.81 1.70 2.35
CA ARG A 195 20.91 2.55 2.79
C ARG A 195 22.05 1.70 3.33
N GLY A 196 23.26 1.87 2.83
CA GLY A 196 24.42 1.10 3.29
C GLY A 196 25.56 1.12 2.30
N TYR A 197 26.75 0.77 2.78
CA TYR A 197 27.99 0.80 1.98
C TYR A 197 28.27 2.17 1.35
N ASN A 198 28.03 3.22 2.12
CA ASN A 198 28.19 4.62 1.72
C ASN A 198 27.22 5.09 0.62
N LYS A 199 26.09 4.40 0.44
CA LYS A 199 25.12 4.70 -0.64
C LYS A 199 23.67 4.66 -0.14
N ALA A 200 22.82 5.47 -0.75
CA ALA A 200 21.37 5.33 -0.70
C ALA A 200 20.82 4.89 -2.05
N TYR A 201 19.82 4.02 -2.04
CA TYR A 201 19.14 3.52 -3.23
C TYR A 201 17.68 3.93 -3.13
N LEU A 202 17.22 4.73 -4.08
CA LEU A 202 15.86 5.25 -4.15
C LEU A 202 15.11 4.58 -5.29
N VAL A 203 13.83 4.33 -5.06
CA VAL A 203 12.90 3.81 -6.06
C VAL A 203 11.58 4.56 -5.99
N SER A 204 10.79 4.50 -7.06
CA SER A 204 9.44 5.05 -7.02
C SER A 204 8.60 4.32 -5.96
N THR A 205 7.66 5.04 -5.32
CA THR A 205 6.73 4.47 -4.33
C THR A 205 5.99 3.25 -4.90
N ARG A 206 5.69 3.26 -6.21
CA ARG A 206 5.03 2.15 -6.91
C ARG A 206 5.93 0.92 -7.07
N ALA A 207 7.19 1.10 -7.46
CA ALA A 207 8.11 -0.01 -7.69
C ALA A 207 8.70 -0.60 -6.40
N ARG A 208 8.50 0.08 -5.26
CA ARG A 208 9.08 -0.30 -3.97
C ARG A 208 8.76 -1.74 -3.55
N VAL A 209 7.51 -2.19 -3.66
CA VAL A 209 7.11 -3.53 -3.22
C VAL A 209 7.87 -4.60 -4.02
N ASN A 210 7.92 -4.42 -5.34
CA ASN A 210 8.64 -5.33 -6.25
C ASN A 210 10.14 -5.35 -5.94
N TRP A 211 10.76 -4.17 -5.79
CA TRP A 211 12.19 -4.08 -5.48
C TRP A 211 12.54 -4.64 -4.11
N ARG A 212 11.65 -4.50 -3.12
CA ARG A 212 11.85 -4.99 -1.75
C ARG A 212 12.11 -6.49 -1.72
N GLU A 213 11.36 -7.28 -2.50
CA GLU A 213 11.53 -8.73 -2.56
C GLU A 213 12.93 -9.13 -3.05
N PHE A 214 13.50 -8.38 -3.99
CA PHE A 214 14.85 -8.66 -4.51
C PHE A 214 15.93 -8.27 -3.52
N VAL A 215 15.73 -7.25 -2.69
CA VAL A 215 16.75 -6.79 -1.74
C VAL A 215 16.74 -7.59 -0.44
N GLU A 216 15.60 -8.12 -0.02
CA GLU A 216 15.51 -8.93 1.20
C GLU A 216 16.33 -10.22 1.12
N ILE A 217 16.54 -10.77 -0.08
CA ILE A 217 17.35 -11.99 -0.30
C ILE A 217 18.85 -11.71 -0.51
N VAL A 218 19.27 -10.44 -0.57
CA VAL A 218 20.68 -10.07 -0.82
C VAL A 218 21.65 -10.70 0.16
N PRO A 219 21.39 -10.82 1.48
CA PRO A 219 22.34 -11.48 2.38
C PRO A 219 22.63 -12.92 2.01
N GLU A 220 21.61 -13.66 1.57
CA GLU A 220 21.73 -15.05 1.16
C GLU A 220 22.49 -15.17 -0.16
N VAL A 221 22.22 -14.27 -1.11
CA VAL A 221 22.94 -14.19 -2.38
C VAL A 221 24.39 -13.78 -2.17
N PHE A 222 24.66 -12.78 -1.32
CA PHE A 222 25.99 -12.29 -1.03
C PHE A 222 26.85 -13.37 -0.38
N ASP A 223 26.33 -14.06 0.62
CA ASP A 223 27.05 -15.15 1.29
C ASP A 223 27.36 -16.29 0.32
N ARG A 224 26.36 -16.73 -0.46
CA ARG A 224 26.48 -17.91 -1.32
C ARG A 224 27.23 -17.67 -2.62
N GLU A 225 27.02 -16.53 -3.26
CA GLU A 225 27.46 -16.28 -4.63
C GLU A 225 28.64 -15.30 -4.71
N PHE A 226 28.68 -14.32 -3.80
CA PHE A 226 29.74 -13.30 -3.76
C PHE A 226 30.78 -13.55 -2.67
N GLU A 227 30.55 -14.53 -1.78
CA GLU A 227 31.38 -14.81 -0.60
C GLU A 227 31.54 -13.59 0.32
N LEU A 228 30.47 -12.77 0.39
CA LEU A 228 30.44 -11.54 1.19
C LEU A 228 29.46 -11.68 2.35
N LYS A 229 29.93 -11.36 3.56
CA LYS A 229 29.04 -11.26 4.74
C LYS A 229 28.41 -9.88 4.80
N THR A 230 27.09 -9.86 4.94
CA THR A 230 26.29 -8.65 5.15
C THR A 230 25.22 -8.88 6.20
N VAL A 231 24.87 -7.82 6.92
CA VAL A 231 23.67 -7.78 7.76
C VAL A 231 22.66 -6.89 7.09
N LEU A 232 21.43 -7.39 6.98
CA LEU A 232 20.27 -6.62 6.60
C LEU A 232 19.44 -6.27 7.83
N ALA A 233 19.13 -4.99 8.00
CA ALA A 233 18.22 -4.49 9.01
C ALA A 233 17.04 -3.75 8.38
N SER A 234 15.84 -3.96 8.92
CA SER A 234 14.63 -3.29 8.45
C SER A 234 14.26 -2.16 9.41
N GLN A 235 14.39 -0.91 8.97
CA GLN A 235 13.93 0.24 9.73
C GLN A 235 12.45 0.47 9.44
N THR A 236 11.58 0.19 10.40
CA THR A 236 10.12 0.36 10.27
C THR A 236 9.58 1.60 10.98
N SER A 237 10.37 2.23 11.85
CA SER A 237 9.98 3.37 12.70
C SER A 237 10.45 4.73 12.19
N SER A 238 11.18 4.80 11.06
CA SER A 238 11.61 6.08 10.50
C SER A 238 10.42 6.88 10.00
N ALA A 239 10.23 8.07 10.57
CA ALA A 239 9.20 9.02 10.17
C ALA A 239 9.23 9.34 8.66
N ASP A 240 10.41 9.23 8.04
CA ASP A 240 10.67 9.63 6.66
C ASP A 240 10.45 8.51 5.61
N SER A 241 10.06 7.28 6.02
CA SER A 241 9.70 6.08 5.21
C SER A 241 10.46 4.87 5.76
N PRO A 242 9.83 3.69 5.90
CA PRO A 242 10.58 2.48 6.19
C PRO A 242 11.64 2.20 5.11
N TYR A 243 12.79 1.65 5.46
CA TYR A 243 13.83 1.26 4.49
C TYR A 243 14.69 0.12 5.03
N LEU A 244 15.50 -0.47 4.18
CA LEU A 244 16.45 -1.50 4.56
C LEU A 244 17.86 -0.89 4.73
N SER A 245 18.53 -1.23 5.83
CA SER A 245 19.92 -0.89 6.07
C SER A 245 20.81 -2.09 5.82
N TYR A 246 21.89 -1.93 5.04
CA TYR A 246 22.98 -2.91 5.04
C TYR A 246 24.14 -2.42 5.88
N GLY A 247 24.67 -3.31 6.72
CA GLY A 247 25.83 -3.06 7.56
C GLY A 247 26.97 -4.04 7.30
N GLU A 248 28.13 -3.70 7.85
CA GLU A 248 29.16 -4.69 8.14
C GLU A 248 28.67 -5.51 9.36
N GLY A 249 28.72 -6.84 9.27
CA GLY A 249 28.10 -7.68 10.31
C GLY A 249 28.85 -7.59 11.63
N PHE A 250 28.10 -7.47 12.74
CA PHE A 250 28.57 -7.85 14.06
C PHE A 250 28.43 -9.37 14.18
N ASN A 251 29.51 -10.08 14.51
CA ASN A 251 29.50 -11.50 14.90
C ASN A 251 28.65 -12.45 14.02
N ASP A 252 29.11 -12.82 12.83
CA ASP A 252 28.52 -13.86 11.94
C ASP A 252 26.99 -13.77 11.63
N ALA A 253 26.32 -12.69 12.06
CA ALA A 253 24.90 -12.51 11.86
C ALA A 253 24.61 -12.28 10.37
N LYS A 254 23.65 -13.03 9.82
CA LYS A 254 23.19 -12.90 8.43
C LYS A 254 22.02 -11.93 8.26
N TYR A 255 21.24 -11.72 9.34
CA TYR A 255 20.05 -10.86 9.33
C TYR A 255 19.81 -10.31 10.74
N LEU A 256 19.49 -9.02 10.85
CA LEU A 256 19.18 -8.38 12.12
C LEU A 256 17.96 -7.47 11.95
N ARG A 257 16.77 -7.92 12.37
CA ARG A 257 15.59 -7.04 12.41
C ARG A 257 15.66 -6.14 13.63
N VAL A 258 16.17 -4.92 13.46
CA VAL A 258 16.10 -3.89 14.48
C VAL A 258 14.70 -3.26 14.44
N ASN A 259 13.96 -3.31 15.55
CA ASN A 259 12.61 -2.76 15.79
C ASN A 259 11.41 -3.72 15.62
N HIS A 260 11.12 -4.49 16.68
CA HIS A 260 9.86 -4.37 17.44
C HIS A 260 10.26 -4.47 18.92
N THR A 261 9.99 -3.42 19.71
CA THR A 261 10.40 -3.22 21.12
C THR A 261 11.90 -3.11 21.38
N SER A 262 12.28 -2.00 22.01
CA SER A 262 13.60 -1.80 22.61
C SER A 262 13.86 -2.85 23.70
N THR A 263 14.73 -3.81 23.44
CA THR A 263 15.50 -4.50 24.49
C THR A 263 16.90 -3.91 24.49
N SER A 264 17.43 -3.65 25.69
CA SER A 264 18.76 -3.04 25.84
C SER A 264 19.84 -4.04 25.40
N LEU A 265 21.03 -3.52 25.07
CA LEU A 265 22.21 -4.33 24.74
C LEU A 265 22.59 -5.34 25.85
N GLU A 266 22.13 -5.12 27.08
CA GLU A 266 22.38 -6.00 28.23
C GLU A 266 21.60 -7.33 28.14
N ASP A 267 20.48 -7.38 27.40
CA ASP A 267 19.73 -8.61 27.15
C ASP A 267 20.38 -9.53 26.08
N TYR A 268 21.45 -9.06 25.43
CA TYR A 268 22.18 -9.77 24.37
C TYR A 268 23.34 -10.63 24.92
N GLU A 269 23.85 -10.32 26.12
CA GLU A 269 24.94 -11.04 26.77
C GLU A 269 24.42 -12.30 27.49
N GLY A 270 24.19 -13.38 26.73
CA GLY A 270 23.90 -14.70 27.32
C GLY A 270 23.14 -15.69 26.46
N GLN A 271 22.65 -15.30 25.28
CA GLN A 271 21.96 -16.20 24.37
C GLN A 271 22.88 -16.64 23.23
N ASP A 272 22.89 -17.94 22.91
CA ASP A 272 23.67 -18.49 21.80
C ASP A 272 23.24 -17.77 20.50
N PRO A 273 24.15 -17.07 19.80
CA PRO A 273 23.83 -16.37 18.55
C PRO A 273 23.34 -17.32 17.44
N ARG A 274 23.49 -18.65 17.63
CA ARG A 274 22.92 -19.67 16.73
C ARG A 274 21.41 -19.90 16.91
N THR A 275 20.78 -19.31 17.92
CA THR A 275 19.33 -19.52 18.17
C THR A 275 18.43 -18.57 17.39
N PHE A 276 18.99 -17.60 16.66
CA PHE A 276 18.26 -16.67 15.79
C PHE A 276 18.55 -16.91 14.30
N PHE A 277 18.52 -18.17 13.88
CA PHE A 277 18.51 -18.51 12.45
C PHE A 277 17.08 -18.74 11.97
N VAL A 278 16.52 -17.76 11.28
CA VAL A 278 15.48 -18.02 10.29
C VAL A 278 16.04 -17.49 8.98
N GLY A 279 16.72 -18.36 8.20
CA GLY A 279 16.75 -18.14 6.74
C GLY A 279 15.30 -17.97 6.31
N VAL A 280 15.00 -17.06 5.37
CA VAL A 280 13.63 -16.57 5.09
C VAL A 280 12.70 -17.75 4.80
N GLN A 281 12.17 -18.39 5.85
CA GLN A 281 11.12 -19.35 5.76
C GLN A 281 9.92 -18.47 5.46
N ARG A 282 9.54 -18.42 4.18
CA ARG A 282 8.29 -17.81 3.76
C ARG A 282 7.23 -18.28 4.75
N ARG A 283 6.70 -17.34 5.53
CA ARG A 283 5.64 -17.68 6.46
C ARG A 283 4.49 -18.24 5.63
N PRO A 284 3.90 -19.37 6.02
CA PRO A 284 2.73 -19.86 5.34
C PRO A 284 1.67 -18.76 5.21
N THR A 285 1.08 -18.68 4.02
CA THR A 285 0.27 -17.51 3.63
C THR A 285 -1.21 -17.78 3.78
N VAL A 286 -1.93 -16.80 4.30
CA VAL A 286 -3.40 -16.73 4.36
C VAL A 286 -3.86 -15.66 3.38
N LEU A 287 -4.60 -16.03 2.34
CA LEU A 287 -5.09 -15.10 1.33
C LEU A 287 -6.39 -14.44 1.78
N LEU A 288 -6.52 -13.12 1.61
CA LEU A 288 -7.74 -12.36 1.87
C LEU A 288 -8.38 -11.87 0.57
N PHE A 289 -9.70 -12.06 0.43
CA PHE A 289 -10.46 -11.63 -0.75
C PHE A 289 -11.85 -11.08 -0.42
N GLY A 290 -12.16 -9.86 -0.87
CA GLY A 290 -13.44 -9.19 -0.66
C GLY A 290 -13.41 -7.71 -1.03
N ASN A 291 -14.24 -6.90 -0.38
CA ASN A 291 -14.25 -5.43 -0.54
C ASN A 291 -13.20 -4.75 0.38
N CYS A 292 -13.24 -3.41 0.44
CA CYS A 292 -12.30 -2.54 1.18
C CYS A 292 -12.03 -2.94 2.63
N GLN A 293 -12.98 -3.67 3.25
CA GLN A 293 -12.84 -4.20 4.60
C GLN A 293 -11.73 -5.25 4.72
N MET A 294 -11.43 -5.98 3.64
CA MET A 294 -10.44 -7.05 3.65
C MET A 294 -9.00 -6.53 3.71
N GLN A 295 -8.73 -5.35 3.17
CA GLN A 295 -7.44 -4.69 3.35
C GLN A 295 -7.17 -4.37 4.83
N VAL A 296 -8.18 -3.84 5.53
CA VAL A 296 -8.04 -3.51 6.96
C VAL A 296 -7.93 -4.78 7.80
N LEU A 297 -8.71 -5.82 7.47
CA LEU A 297 -8.61 -7.11 8.13
C LEU A 297 -7.23 -7.75 7.91
N HIS A 298 -6.62 -7.57 6.73
CA HIS A 298 -5.24 -7.99 6.45
C HIS A 298 -4.24 -7.31 7.40
N HIS A 299 -4.34 -5.98 7.56
CA HIS A 299 -3.48 -5.24 8.50
C HIS A 299 -3.69 -5.68 9.94
N ALA A 300 -4.95 -5.87 10.36
CA ALA A 300 -5.29 -6.33 11.70
C ALA A 300 -4.76 -7.74 11.99
N LEU A 301 -4.92 -8.68 11.04
CA LEU A 301 -4.43 -10.05 11.17
C LEU A 301 -2.91 -10.12 11.21
N ASN A 302 -2.19 -9.38 10.37
CA ASN A 302 -0.73 -9.35 10.44
C ASN A 302 -0.23 -8.83 11.78
N ALA A 303 -0.81 -7.75 12.29
CA ALA A 303 -0.49 -7.23 13.63
C ALA A 303 -0.81 -8.26 14.73
N ALA A 304 -1.93 -8.97 14.61
CA ALA A 304 -2.32 -10.02 15.55
C ALA A 304 -1.38 -11.23 15.49
N PHE A 305 -1.00 -11.70 14.29
CA PHE A 305 -0.08 -12.83 14.11
C PHE A 305 1.28 -12.55 14.74
N ASP A 306 1.81 -11.34 14.54
CA ASP A 306 3.05 -10.92 15.18
C ASP A 306 2.90 -10.86 16.71
N ALA A 307 1.80 -10.29 17.22
CA ALA A 307 1.55 -10.14 18.65
C ALA A 307 1.42 -11.49 19.40
N CYS A 308 0.91 -12.54 18.76
CA CYS A 308 0.77 -13.87 19.36
C CYS A 308 1.82 -14.89 18.87
N GLY A 309 2.81 -14.44 18.10
CA GLY A 309 3.86 -15.29 17.56
C GLY A 309 3.37 -16.41 16.63
N MET A 310 2.26 -16.21 15.92
CA MET A 310 1.80 -17.15 14.90
C MET A 310 2.74 -17.10 13.69
N ASN A 311 3.22 -18.26 13.24
CA ASN A 311 4.05 -18.37 12.04
C ASN A 311 3.19 -18.32 10.78
N LEU A 312 2.44 -17.23 10.59
CA LEU A 312 1.62 -16.97 9.42
C LEU A 312 1.91 -15.55 8.90
N GLN A 313 1.58 -15.33 7.64
CA GLN A 313 1.42 -14.01 7.07
C GLN A 313 0.11 -13.96 6.29
N SER A 314 -0.56 -12.83 6.31
CA SER A 314 -1.70 -12.61 5.44
C SER A 314 -1.25 -11.93 4.14
N CYS A 315 -1.91 -12.25 3.03
CA CYS A 315 -1.70 -11.66 1.72
C CYS A 315 -3.03 -11.10 1.21
N TYR A 316 -2.95 -9.95 0.54
CA TYR A 316 -4.08 -9.23 -0.04
C TYR A 316 -3.60 -8.61 -1.36
N VAL A 317 -4.41 -8.72 -2.42
CA VAL A 317 -4.04 -8.23 -3.76
C VAL A 317 -4.69 -6.87 -4.02
N ALA A 318 -6.02 -6.85 -4.09
CA ALA A 318 -6.82 -5.68 -4.38
C ALA A 318 -8.26 -5.91 -3.93
N ASP A 319 -9.01 -4.83 -3.85
CA ASP A 319 -10.43 -4.89 -3.60
C ASP A 319 -11.14 -5.49 -4.81
N VAL A 320 -12.22 -6.22 -4.57
CA VAL A 320 -13.00 -6.86 -5.63
C VAL A 320 -13.45 -5.87 -6.71
N HIS A 321 -13.73 -4.62 -6.35
CA HIS A 321 -14.18 -3.57 -7.28
C HIS A 321 -13.03 -2.83 -7.98
N GLU A 322 -11.79 -3.07 -7.58
CA GLU A 322 -10.57 -2.56 -8.23
C GLU A 322 -9.81 -3.66 -8.99
N LEU A 323 -10.33 -4.89 -8.97
CA LEU A 323 -9.65 -6.05 -9.50
C LEU A 323 -9.62 -6.06 -11.03
N THR A 324 -8.41 -6.09 -11.59
CA THR A 324 -8.18 -6.28 -13.03
C THR A 324 -8.16 -7.76 -13.41
N SER A 325 -8.22 -8.08 -14.70
CA SER A 325 -8.06 -9.46 -15.17
C SER A 325 -6.73 -10.09 -14.75
N GLU A 326 -5.63 -9.32 -14.79
CA GLU A 326 -4.32 -9.75 -14.31
C GLU A 326 -4.32 -10.02 -12.79
N GLY A 327 -4.95 -9.13 -12.01
CA GLY A 327 -5.14 -9.33 -10.58
C GLY A 327 -5.97 -10.57 -10.26
N ALA A 328 -6.97 -10.90 -11.08
CA ALA A 328 -7.76 -12.11 -10.94
C ALA A 328 -6.92 -13.38 -11.15
N ASP A 329 -6.04 -13.40 -12.15
CA ASP A 329 -5.12 -14.53 -12.37
C ASP A 329 -4.11 -14.67 -11.23
N GLN A 330 -3.62 -13.56 -10.70
CA GLN A 330 -2.78 -13.56 -9.50
C GLN A 330 -3.53 -14.13 -8.29
N LEU A 331 -4.80 -13.75 -8.07
CA LEU A 331 -5.62 -14.29 -6.99
C LEU A 331 -5.84 -15.80 -7.12
N ARG A 332 -6.08 -16.32 -8.33
CA ARG A 332 -6.19 -17.77 -8.57
C ARG A 332 -4.90 -18.50 -8.19
N ALA A 333 -3.75 -17.97 -8.61
CA ALA A 333 -2.45 -18.54 -8.29
C ALA A 333 -2.14 -18.51 -6.78
N LEU A 334 -2.50 -17.41 -6.11
CA LEU A 334 -2.36 -17.29 -4.66
C LEU A 334 -3.32 -18.22 -3.92
N ALA A 335 -4.56 -18.36 -4.36
CA ALA A 335 -5.53 -19.28 -3.76
C ALA A 335 -5.03 -20.73 -3.84
N ALA A 336 -4.44 -21.13 -4.97
CA ALA A 336 -3.88 -22.46 -5.17
C ALA A 336 -2.64 -22.77 -4.31
N SER A 337 -1.97 -21.74 -3.78
CA SER A 337 -0.72 -21.87 -3.01
C SER A 337 -0.81 -21.43 -1.55
N SER A 338 -1.93 -20.83 -1.14
CA SER A 338 -2.18 -20.36 0.22
C SER A 338 -2.66 -21.50 1.11
N LEU A 339 -2.35 -21.44 2.42
CA LEU A 339 -2.84 -22.42 3.38
C LEU A 339 -4.32 -22.25 3.70
N MET A 340 -4.82 -21.04 3.56
CA MET A 340 -6.18 -20.67 3.90
C MET A 340 -6.60 -19.48 3.05
N LEU A 341 -7.81 -19.53 2.52
CA LEU A 341 -8.54 -18.41 1.97
C LEU A 341 -9.46 -17.83 3.05
N ILE A 342 -9.38 -16.55 3.33
CA ILE A 342 -10.38 -15.81 4.10
C ILE A 342 -11.12 -14.91 3.12
N THR A 343 -12.43 -15.10 2.99
CA THR A 343 -13.18 -14.41 1.94
C THR A 343 -14.55 -13.92 2.38
N GLN A 344 -14.96 -12.79 1.82
CA GLN A 344 -16.36 -12.39 1.79
C GLN A 344 -17.07 -13.04 0.61
N VAL A 345 -18.39 -13.22 0.68
CA VAL A 345 -19.12 -13.75 -0.47
C VAL A 345 -19.14 -12.74 -1.61
N VAL A 346 -18.48 -13.11 -2.71
CA VAL A 346 -18.38 -12.35 -3.95
C VAL A 346 -18.92 -13.21 -5.08
N ARG A 347 -19.91 -12.70 -5.82
CA ARG A 347 -20.52 -13.41 -6.94
C ARG A 347 -19.73 -13.19 -8.24
N ASN A 348 -19.47 -14.26 -8.99
CA ASN A 348 -18.77 -14.22 -10.28
C ASN A 348 -19.48 -13.37 -11.34
N GLU A 349 -20.80 -13.21 -11.24
CA GLU A 349 -21.61 -12.44 -12.20
C GLU A 349 -21.22 -10.96 -12.27
N ARG A 350 -20.60 -10.44 -11.21
CA ARG A 350 -20.30 -9.00 -11.06
C ARG A 350 -18.82 -8.67 -11.21
N PHE A 351 -17.93 -9.67 -11.15
CA PHE A 351 -16.48 -9.45 -11.06
C PHE A 351 -15.68 -10.54 -11.78
N ALA A 352 -14.42 -10.25 -12.11
CA ALA A 352 -13.53 -11.16 -12.87
C ALA A 352 -13.22 -12.51 -12.16
N VAL A 353 -13.46 -12.57 -10.86
CA VAL A 353 -13.36 -13.77 -10.02
C VAL A 353 -14.30 -13.60 -8.83
N GLY A 354 -14.84 -14.69 -8.30
CA GLY A 354 -15.64 -14.67 -7.08
C GLY A 354 -15.25 -15.76 -6.10
N SER A 355 -15.89 -15.72 -4.93
CA SER A 355 -15.44 -16.47 -3.75
C SER A 355 -15.58 -17.98 -3.94
N GLU A 356 -16.63 -18.44 -4.63
CA GLU A 356 -16.86 -19.88 -4.88
C GLU A 356 -15.78 -20.48 -5.80
N GLU A 357 -15.33 -19.72 -6.79
CA GLU A 357 -14.24 -20.14 -7.67
C GLU A 357 -12.93 -20.25 -6.89
N LEU A 358 -12.58 -19.23 -6.09
CA LEU A 358 -11.36 -19.25 -5.29
C LEU A 358 -11.39 -20.33 -4.20
N GLU A 359 -12.55 -20.60 -3.61
CA GLU A 359 -12.73 -21.69 -2.65
C GLU A 359 -12.52 -23.06 -3.31
N ALA A 360 -13.06 -23.27 -4.52
CA ALA A 360 -12.82 -24.50 -5.27
C ALA A 360 -11.32 -24.69 -5.58
N ILE A 361 -10.59 -23.60 -5.86
CA ILE A 361 -9.14 -23.61 -6.10
C ILE A 361 -8.36 -23.89 -4.81
N ALA A 362 -8.72 -23.24 -3.69
CA ALA A 362 -8.07 -23.43 -2.40
C ALA A 362 -8.27 -24.86 -1.85
N GLY A 363 -9.40 -25.48 -2.20
CA GLY A 363 -9.73 -26.86 -1.84
C GLY A 363 -10.59 -26.98 -0.58
N PRO A 364 -11.16 -28.18 -0.35
CA PRO A 364 -12.14 -28.41 0.70
C PRO A 364 -11.54 -28.14 2.09
N GLY A 365 -12.27 -27.34 2.88
CA GLY A 365 -11.86 -26.96 4.21
C GLY A 365 -10.77 -25.88 4.26
N ALA A 366 -10.17 -25.43 3.16
CA ALA A 366 -9.15 -24.39 3.14
C ALA A 366 -9.73 -22.96 3.00
N CYS A 367 -10.98 -22.75 3.44
CA CYS A 367 -11.67 -21.48 3.33
C CYS A 367 -12.37 -21.10 4.65
N LEU A 368 -12.30 -19.81 5.01
CA LEU A 368 -13.08 -19.17 6.06
C LEU A 368 -13.89 -18.02 5.45
N ARG A 369 -15.21 -18.09 5.56
CA ARG A 369 -16.15 -17.09 5.09
C ARG A 369 -16.43 -16.07 6.18
N VAL A 370 -16.08 -14.82 5.92
CA VAL A 370 -16.31 -13.68 6.82
C VAL A 370 -17.41 -12.78 6.27
N PRO A 371 -18.12 -12.01 7.12
CA PRO A 371 -19.21 -11.18 6.67
C PRO A 371 -18.70 -9.97 5.90
N SER A 372 -19.43 -9.60 4.84
CA SER A 372 -19.43 -8.20 4.42
C SER A 372 -20.10 -7.40 5.53
N MET A 373 -19.31 -6.57 6.22
CA MET A 373 -19.72 -5.81 7.39
C MET A 373 -20.61 -4.64 6.98
N HIS A 374 -21.85 -4.98 6.62
CA HIS A 374 -22.88 -4.05 6.18
C HIS A 374 -24.05 -4.07 7.17
N PHE A 375 -24.31 -2.94 7.81
CA PHE A 375 -25.38 -2.75 8.78
C PHE A 375 -25.92 -1.31 8.72
N ASN A 376 -27.12 -1.13 8.19
CA ASN A 376 -27.72 0.19 7.91
C ASN A 376 -28.71 0.68 8.98
N ALA A 377 -28.73 0.04 10.16
CA ALA A 377 -29.66 0.44 11.23
C ALA A 377 -29.40 1.86 11.76
N TYR A 378 -28.14 2.32 11.70
CA TYR A 378 -27.70 3.64 12.16
C TYR A 378 -27.85 4.76 11.12
N TRP A 379 -28.11 4.39 9.86
CA TRP A 379 -28.34 5.33 8.75
C TRP A 379 -29.55 4.90 7.93
N PRO A 380 -30.76 4.91 8.52
CA PRO A 380 -31.99 4.55 7.82
C PRO A 380 -32.23 5.39 6.56
N ASN A 381 -31.66 6.59 6.50
CA ASN A 381 -31.73 7.54 5.39
C ASN A 381 -30.69 7.31 4.27
N GLN A 382 -29.71 6.42 4.45
CA GLN A 382 -28.65 6.22 3.46
C GLN A 382 -28.91 5.02 2.55
N GLY A 383 -28.58 5.19 1.28
CA GLY A 383 -28.59 4.13 0.28
C GLY A 383 -27.32 4.10 -0.55
N ASP A 384 -27.13 3.02 -1.30
CA ASP A 384 -26.06 2.90 -2.30
C ASP A 384 -26.56 3.50 -3.63
N LEU A 385 -26.25 4.78 -3.86
CA LEU A 385 -26.78 5.55 -5.00
C LEU A 385 -25.70 5.81 -6.06
N ARG A 386 -26.08 5.70 -7.33
CA ARG A 386 -25.29 6.20 -8.46
C ARG A 386 -25.40 7.73 -8.49
N THR A 387 -24.32 8.41 -8.11
CA THR A 387 -24.28 9.88 -8.05
C THR A 387 -23.33 10.50 -9.06
N GLN A 388 -22.63 9.71 -9.87
CA GLN A 388 -21.74 10.23 -10.91
C GLN A 388 -22.29 9.85 -12.30
N PRO A 389 -22.27 10.78 -13.27
CA PRO A 389 -22.48 10.44 -14.66
C PRO A 389 -21.45 9.38 -15.06
N ASP A 390 -21.88 8.38 -15.83
CA ASP A 390 -21.00 7.35 -16.41
C ASP A 390 -20.30 6.41 -15.41
N SER A 391 -20.66 6.47 -14.12
CA SER A 391 -20.20 5.50 -13.12
C SER A 391 -21.28 4.44 -12.86
N ASP A 392 -20.91 3.18 -13.06
CA ASP A 392 -21.71 2.03 -12.62
C ASP A 392 -21.60 1.77 -11.12
N MET A 393 -20.63 2.41 -10.47
CA MET A 393 -20.41 2.31 -9.03
C MET A 393 -21.40 3.21 -8.29
N ALA A 394 -22.24 2.56 -7.49
CA ALA A 394 -23.00 3.22 -6.45
C ALA A 394 -22.08 3.51 -5.24
N GLY A 395 -22.40 4.56 -4.49
CA GLY A 395 -21.75 4.85 -3.23
C GLY A 395 -22.74 5.36 -2.18
N PRO A 396 -22.31 5.45 -0.91
CA PRO A 396 -23.15 5.94 0.17
C PRO A 396 -23.60 7.39 -0.10
N ALA A 397 -24.90 7.63 -0.06
CA ALA A 397 -25.50 8.96 -0.17
C ALA A 397 -26.83 9.03 0.61
N ASP A 398 -27.24 10.24 1.00
CA ASP A 398 -28.54 10.48 1.64
C ASP A 398 -29.69 10.32 0.62
N ALA A 399 -30.43 9.23 0.76
CA ALA A 399 -31.53 8.86 -0.12
C ALA A 399 -32.79 9.68 0.12
N ILE A 400 -33.00 10.20 1.33
CA ILE A 400 -34.13 11.09 1.60
C ILE A 400 -33.90 12.43 0.92
N ALA A 401 -32.69 12.99 1.03
CA ALA A 401 -32.30 14.17 0.29
C ALA A 401 -32.47 13.96 -1.22
N TYR A 402 -32.05 12.80 -1.74
CA TYR A 402 -32.24 12.44 -3.15
C TYR A 402 -33.72 12.48 -3.57
N LEU A 403 -34.61 11.79 -2.83
CA LEU A 403 -36.06 11.78 -3.13
C LEU A 403 -36.66 13.18 -3.06
N MET A 404 -36.28 13.96 -2.06
CA MET A 404 -36.81 15.32 -1.86
C MET A 404 -36.34 16.29 -2.95
N LEU A 405 -35.08 16.17 -3.39
CA LEU A 405 -34.56 16.93 -4.52
C LEU A 405 -35.28 16.57 -5.82
N GLN A 406 -35.57 15.27 -6.07
CA GLN A 406 -36.39 14.86 -7.22
C GLN A 406 -37.81 15.42 -7.17
N ALA A 407 -38.37 15.55 -5.97
CA ALA A 407 -39.67 16.17 -5.73
C ALA A 407 -39.67 17.70 -5.81
N GLY A 408 -38.52 18.32 -6.11
CA GLY A 408 -38.40 19.77 -6.31
C GLY A 408 -38.25 20.59 -5.01
N HIS A 409 -37.94 19.95 -3.88
CA HIS A 409 -37.71 20.65 -2.62
C HIS A 409 -36.34 21.34 -2.61
N ALA A 410 -36.27 22.53 -2.03
CA ALA A 410 -35.03 23.30 -1.91
C ALA A 410 -34.04 22.66 -0.92
N PRO A 411 -32.71 22.70 -1.17
CA PRO A 411 -31.69 22.14 -0.28
C PRO A 411 -31.81 22.58 1.19
N GLU A 412 -32.19 23.83 1.45
CA GLU A 412 -32.36 24.39 2.79
C GLU A 412 -33.51 23.71 3.54
N ALA A 413 -34.64 23.49 2.86
CA ALA A 413 -35.79 22.80 3.45
C ALA A 413 -35.47 21.34 3.78
N ILE A 414 -34.72 20.67 2.89
CA ILE A 414 -34.25 19.29 3.09
C ILE A 414 -33.31 19.23 4.29
N ASN A 415 -32.35 20.16 4.39
CA ASN A 415 -31.42 20.24 5.51
C ASN A 415 -32.17 20.43 6.85
N SER A 416 -33.13 21.36 6.89
CA SER A 416 -33.96 21.58 8.08
C SER A 416 -34.77 20.34 8.47
N LEU A 417 -35.32 19.61 7.49
CA LEU A 417 -36.09 18.39 7.73
C LEU A 417 -35.21 17.25 8.26
N LEU A 418 -34.02 17.04 7.68
CA LEU A 418 -33.08 15.99 8.10
C LEU A 418 -32.51 16.23 9.51
N LEU A 419 -32.35 17.49 9.90
CA LEU A 419 -31.90 17.87 11.25
C LEU A 419 -33.02 17.87 12.30
N ASP A 420 -34.28 17.63 11.91
CA ASP A 420 -35.40 17.55 12.85
C ASP A 420 -35.29 16.31 13.75
N PRO A 421 -35.17 16.47 15.09
CA PRO A 421 -35.11 15.35 16.03
C PRO A 421 -36.37 14.49 16.08
N GLY A 422 -37.47 14.94 15.48
CA GLY A 422 -38.72 14.20 15.31
C GLY A 422 -38.96 13.71 13.88
N LEU A 423 -37.94 13.68 13.02
CA LEU A 423 -38.07 13.14 11.65
C LEU A 423 -38.52 11.66 11.66
N TYR A 424 -37.86 10.84 12.49
CA TYR A 424 -38.23 9.45 12.74
C TYR A 424 -38.88 9.29 14.10
N THR A 425 -39.90 8.45 14.16
CA THR A 425 -40.48 8.00 15.43
C THR A 425 -39.63 6.87 16.03
N PRO A 426 -39.62 6.71 17.37
CA PRO A 426 -38.95 5.57 18.01
C PRO A 426 -39.44 4.22 17.50
N GLU A 427 -40.74 4.09 17.19
CA GLU A 427 -41.33 2.86 16.69
C GLU A 427 -40.81 2.50 15.28
N GLU A 428 -40.77 3.48 14.36
CA GLU A 428 -40.18 3.28 13.01
C GLU A 428 -38.73 2.81 13.11
N LEU A 429 -37.94 3.41 14.01
CA LEU A 429 -36.53 3.04 14.20
C LEU A 429 -36.37 1.64 14.82
N GLN A 430 -37.19 1.29 15.81
CA GLN A 430 -37.16 -0.05 16.41
C GLN A 430 -37.52 -1.13 15.39
N GLN A 431 -38.56 -0.90 14.58
CA GLN A 431 -38.94 -1.80 13.49
C GLN A 431 -37.82 -1.91 12.45
N TRP A 432 -37.16 -0.81 12.12
CA TRP A 432 -36.04 -0.80 11.18
C TRP A 432 -34.81 -1.55 11.69
N VAL A 433 -34.41 -1.33 12.95
CA VAL A 433 -33.32 -2.06 13.58
C VAL A 433 -33.62 -3.56 13.59
N ALA A 434 -34.83 -3.94 13.96
CA ALA A 434 -35.26 -5.34 13.94
C ALA A 434 -35.16 -5.94 12.53
N ALA A 435 -35.65 -5.23 11.52
CA ALA A 435 -35.57 -5.67 10.12
C ALA A 435 -34.13 -5.75 9.61
N ALA A 436 -33.28 -4.78 9.93
CA ALA A 436 -31.86 -4.77 9.55
C ALA A 436 -31.10 -5.94 10.18
N THR A 437 -31.38 -6.24 11.45
CA THR A 437 -30.82 -7.40 12.17
C THR A 437 -31.28 -8.72 11.57
N THR A 438 -32.57 -8.84 11.23
CA THR A 438 -33.11 -10.03 10.57
C THR A 438 -32.44 -10.27 9.22
N ARG A 439 -32.35 -9.24 8.36
CA ARG A 439 -31.65 -9.33 7.06
C ARG A 439 -30.17 -9.72 7.22
N LEU A 440 -29.50 -9.18 8.24
CA LEU A 440 -28.11 -9.54 8.54
C LEU A 440 -27.99 -11.03 8.89
N ARG A 441 -28.83 -11.54 9.81
CA ARG A 441 -28.86 -12.96 10.19
C ARG A 441 -29.21 -13.88 9.03
N GLU A 442 -30.20 -13.50 8.22
CA GLU A 442 -30.57 -14.24 7.01
C GLU A 442 -29.40 -14.33 6.03
N ARG A 443 -28.67 -13.22 5.82
CA ARG A 443 -27.48 -13.20 4.98
C ARG A 443 -26.37 -14.11 5.52
N GLU A 444 -26.12 -14.07 6.83
CA GLU A 444 -25.13 -14.92 7.49
C GLU A 444 -25.46 -16.41 7.35
N HIS A 445 -26.73 -16.76 7.57
CA HIS A 445 -27.24 -18.11 7.42
C HIS A 445 -27.19 -18.59 5.97
N TYR A 446 -27.74 -17.80 5.04
CA TYR A 446 -27.80 -18.12 3.61
C TYR A 446 -26.41 -18.36 3.03
N HIS A 447 -25.43 -17.53 3.40
CA HIS A 447 -24.06 -17.66 2.92
C HIS A 447 -23.19 -18.64 3.71
N LYS A 448 -23.72 -19.21 4.79
CA LYS A 448 -23.01 -20.15 5.69
C LYS A 448 -21.68 -19.56 6.16
N LEU A 449 -21.73 -18.36 6.73
CA LEU A 449 -20.51 -17.69 7.20
C LEU A 449 -19.93 -18.42 8.42
N ASP A 450 -18.60 -18.50 8.47
CA ASP A 450 -17.87 -19.05 9.62
C ASP A 450 -17.76 -18.04 10.77
N VAL A 451 -17.88 -16.74 10.46
CA VAL A 451 -17.89 -15.64 11.42
C VAL A 451 -19.19 -14.86 11.30
N SER A 452 -19.97 -14.77 12.38
CA SER A 452 -21.16 -13.90 12.44
C SER A 452 -20.79 -12.46 12.79
N LEU A 453 -21.54 -11.50 12.25
CA LEU A 453 -21.54 -10.10 12.65
C LEU A 453 -22.75 -9.77 13.51
N SER A 454 -23.90 -10.43 13.30
CA SER A 454 -25.16 -10.13 13.97
C SER A 454 -25.01 -10.13 15.48
N ASP A 455 -24.31 -11.12 16.03
CA ASP A 455 -24.13 -11.25 17.48
C ASP A 455 -23.21 -10.17 18.03
N ILE A 456 -22.28 -9.67 17.22
CA ILE A 456 -21.41 -8.56 17.62
C ILE A 456 -22.23 -7.28 17.70
N VAL A 457 -22.99 -6.97 16.65
CA VAL A 457 -23.74 -5.70 16.57
C VAL A 457 -24.99 -5.69 17.45
N CYS A 458 -25.58 -6.85 17.74
CA CYS A 458 -26.82 -6.93 18.53
C CYS A 458 -26.57 -7.13 20.03
N ALA A 459 -25.46 -7.75 20.44
CA ALA A 459 -25.22 -8.06 21.85
C ALA A 459 -24.46 -6.96 22.61
N ALA A 460 -23.89 -5.99 21.90
CA ALA A 460 -22.96 -5.04 22.50
C ALA A 460 -23.63 -3.69 22.78
N ASP A 461 -23.55 -3.29 24.04
CA ASP A 461 -23.53 -1.88 24.39
C ASP A 461 -22.13 -1.35 24.04
N PHE A 462 -22.00 -0.77 22.85
CA PHE A 462 -20.73 -0.24 22.39
C PHE A 462 -20.34 1.05 23.13
N GLY A 463 -21.28 1.76 23.77
CA GLY A 463 -21.09 3.13 24.28
C GLY A 463 -20.79 4.19 23.19
N GLU A 464 -20.44 3.75 21.98
CA GLU A 464 -20.16 4.53 20.78
C GLU A 464 -20.81 3.86 19.55
N ARG A 465 -20.81 4.54 18.41
CA ARG A 465 -21.35 3.96 17.19
C ARG A 465 -20.38 2.92 16.59
N PRO A 466 -20.84 1.70 16.23
CA PRO A 466 -19.95 0.63 15.75
C PRO A 466 -19.44 0.79 14.31
N PHE A 467 -19.93 1.77 13.56
CA PHE A 467 -19.60 1.98 12.14
C PHE A 467 -19.31 3.47 11.85
N TYR A 468 -18.59 3.74 10.77
CA TYR A 468 -18.45 5.08 10.18
C TYR A 468 -19.48 5.38 9.09
N THR A 469 -19.85 4.34 8.33
CA THR A 469 -20.89 4.33 7.29
C THR A 469 -21.65 3.00 7.39
N PHE A 470 -22.72 2.78 6.62
CA PHE A 470 -23.42 1.49 6.65
C PHE A 470 -22.54 0.28 6.27
N ASN A 471 -21.39 0.48 5.60
CA ASN A 471 -20.47 -0.58 5.17
C ASN A 471 -19.02 -0.39 5.66
N HIS A 472 -18.68 0.66 6.40
CA HIS A 472 -17.34 0.87 6.95
C HIS A 472 -17.37 0.67 8.48
N PRO A 473 -16.93 -0.50 8.98
CA PRO A 473 -16.89 -0.76 10.42
C PRO A 473 -15.87 0.13 11.13
N ARG A 474 -16.17 0.50 12.39
CA ARG A 474 -15.14 1.07 13.27
C ARG A 474 -14.21 -0.02 13.79
N LYS A 475 -13.09 0.43 14.34
CA LYS A 475 -12.06 -0.44 14.94
C LYS A 475 -12.66 -1.46 15.95
N VAL A 476 -13.66 -1.06 16.73
CA VAL A 476 -14.31 -1.96 17.71
C VAL A 476 -14.96 -3.18 17.07
N ILE A 477 -15.55 -3.06 15.88
CA ILE A 477 -16.13 -4.17 15.13
C ILE A 477 -15.02 -5.03 14.52
N LEU A 478 -14.03 -4.39 13.90
CA LEU A 478 -12.90 -5.08 13.27
C LEU A 478 -12.06 -5.87 14.27
N ASP A 479 -11.81 -5.33 15.47
CA ASP A 479 -11.09 -6.04 16.54
C ASP A 479 -11.83 -7.33 16.92
N ARG A 480 -13.17 -7.28 17.01
CA ARG A 480 -14.00 -8.46 17.34
C ARG A 480 -14.04 -9.49 16.20
N ILE A 481 -14.13 -9.04 14.95
CA ILE A 481 -14.06 -9.94 13.78
C ILE A 481 -12.66 -10.58 13.69
N THR A 482 -11.60 -9.79 13.86
CA THR A 482 -10.21 -10.26 13.87
C THR A 482 -10.00 -11.32 14.96
N ALA A 483 -10.49 -11.07 16.18
CA ALA A 483 -10.43 -12.04 17.28
C ALA A 483 -11.12 -13.37 16.94
N ARG A 484 -12.30 -13.33 16.30
CA ARG A 484 -13.02 -14.55 15.87
C ARG A 484 -12.29 -15.31 14.78
N VAL A 485 -11.78 -14.60 13.77
CA VAL A 485 -10.97 -15.19 12.71
C VAL A 485 -9.71 -15.83 13.31
N LEU A 486 -9.03 -15.13 14.22
CA LEU A 486 -7.83 -15.65 14.89
C LEU A 486 -8.14 -16.91 15.70
N ALA A 487 -9.28 -16.94 16.41
CA ALA A 487 -9.72 -18.12 17.15
C ALA A 487 -9.98 -19.34 16.26
N LEU A 488 -10.55 -19.14 15.07
CA LEU A 488 -10.73 -20.20 14.08
C LEU A 488 -9.38 -20.67 13.49
N LEU A 489 -8.48 -19.73 13.16
CA LEU A 489 -7.14 -20.07 12.66
C LEU A 489 -6.32 -20.83 13.70
N ALA A 490 -6.45 -20.51 14.99
CA ALA A 490 -5.73 -21.16 16.08
C ALA A 490 -6.09 -22.65 16.25
N GLN A 491 -7.24 -23.09 15.74
CA GLN A 491 -7.60 -24.51 15.71
C GLN A 491 -6.70 -25.32 14.76
N ARG A 492 -6.04 -24.65 13.81
CA ARG A 492 -5.16 -25.26 12.80
C ARG A 492 -3.71 -24.84 12.94
N PHE A 493 -3.48 -23.63 13.42
CA PHE A 493 -2.18 -23.00 13.50
C PHE A 493 -1.95 -22.51 14.93
N ALA A 494 -1.27 -23.33 15.75
CA ALA A 494 -1.08 -23.01 17.16
C ALA A 494 -0.29 -21.69 17.35
N PRO A 495 -0.78 -20.74 18.19
CA PRO A 495 -0.01 -19.57 18.57
C PRO A 495 1.19 -19.99 19.42
N ARG A 496 2.33 -19.32 19.24
CA ARG A 496 3.51 -19.54 20.11
C ARG A 496 3.34 -18.86 21.46
N ASP A 497 2.72 -17.69 21.48
CA ASP A 497 2.34 -16.99 22.71
C ASP A 497 0.83 -17.14 22.96
N ARG A 498 0.50 -18.18 23.72
CA ARG A 498 -0.89 -18.50 24.08
C ARG A 498 -1.52 -17.44 24.99
N ALA A 499 -0.75 -16.80 25.86
CA ALA A 499 -1.27 -15.79 26.78
C ALA A 499 -1.62 -14.50 26.02
N ALA A 500 -0.76 -14.06 25.09
CA ALA A 500 -1.06 -12.94 24.20
C ALA A 500 -2.28 -13.25 23.31
N PHE A 501 -2.38 -14.46 22.77
CA PHE A 501 -3.54 -14.92 22.02
C PHE A 501 -4.83 -14.85 22.84
N GLU A 502 -4.86 -15.41 24.05
CA GLU A 502 -6.05 -15.40 24.94
C GLU A 502 -6.45 -13.96 25.31
N ARG A 503 -5.49 -13.08 25.56
CA ARG A 503 -5.73 -11.65 25.81
C ARG A 503 -6.29 -10.94 24.57
N LEU A 504 -5.79 -11.26 23.37
CA LEU A 504 -6.29 -10.66 22.13
C LEU A 504 -7.72 -11.11 21.85
N VAL A 505 -8.00 -12.41 21.96
CA VAL A 505 -9.33 -12.98 21.71
C VAL A 505 -10.37 -12.49 22.72
N SER A 506 -9.97 -12.28 23.97
CA SER A 506 -10.84 -11.69 25.01
C SER A 506 -10.97 -10.16 24.94
N GLY A 507 -10.22 -9.50 24.04
CA GLY A 507 -10.20 -8.05 23.91
C GLY A 507 -9.39 -7.30 24.98
N GLN A 508 -8.66 -8.02 25.84
CA GLN A 508 -7.74 -7.47 26.85
C GLN A 508 -6.42 -6.94 26.25
N LEU A 509 -6.06 -7.40 25.04
CA LEU A 509 -4.94 -6.89 24.25
C LEU A 509 -5.47 -6.29 22.96
N ARG A 510 -5.14 -5.01 22.71
CA ARG A 510 -5.44 -4.31 21.46
C ARG A 510 -4.17 -4.18 20.63
N VAL A 511 -4.26 -4.54 19.35
CA VAL A 511 -3.19 -4.29 18.38
C VAL A 511 -3.47 -3.01 17.60
N SER A 512 -2.39 -2.32 17.22
CA SER A 512 -2.43 -1.14 16.35
C SER A 512 -2.25 -1.58 14.90
N TYR A 513 -3.07 -1.04 14.00
CA TYR A 513 -3.04 -1.33 12.56
C TYR A 513 -3.69 -0.18 11.79
N ASP A 514 -3.39 -0.12 10.49
CA ASP A 514 -3.87 0.93 9.59
C ASP A 514 -5.37 0.75 9.27
N MET A 515 -6.13 1.83 9.45
CA MET A 515 -7.58 1.94 9.22
C MET A 515 -7.92 2.83 8.01
N SER A 516 -6.90 3.40 7.36
CA SER A 516 -7.03 4.50 6.38
C SER A 516 -7.88 4.14 5.16
N SER A 517 -8.03 2.85 4.84
CA SER A 517 -8.84 2.40 3.71
C SER A 517 -10.34 2.37 3.99
N ILE A 518 -10.81 2.63 5.23
CA ILE A 518 -12.25 2.70 5.55
C ILE A 518 -12.65 3.84 6.49
N ASP A 519 -11.72 4.42 7.26
CA ASP A 519 -12.02 5.56 8.16
C ASP A 519 -12.10 6.91 7.43
N PHE A 520 -11.86 6.90 6.12
CA PHE A 520 -11.88 8.05 5.23
C PHE A 520 -13.31 8.60 4.94
N LEU A 521 -14.35 7.98 5.48
CA LEU A 521 -15.72 8.50 5.45
C LEU A 521 -16.35 8.29 6.81
N ASP A 522 -16.77 9.37 7.46
CA ASP A 522 -17.56 9.31 8.69
C ASP A 522 -18.84 10.12 8.54
N PHE A 523 -19.96 9.43 8.36
CA PHE A 523 -21.28 10.05 8.25
C PHE A 523 -21.92 10.09 9.64
N PRO A 524 -22.18 11.25 10.26
CA PRO A 524 -22.93 11.31 11.52
C PRO A 524 -24.33 10.71 11.36
N SER A 525 -24.87 10.13 12.44
CA SER A 525 -26.28 9.74 12.49
C SER A 525 -27.16 11.00 12.51
N LEU A 526 -28.35 10.93 11.91
CA LEU A 526 -29.31 12.04 12.03
C LEU A 526 -29.74 12.23 13.50
N PRO A 527 -30.05 13.46 13.95
CA PRO A 527 -30.42 13.72 15.35
C PRO A 527 -31.59 12.85 15.84
N SER A 528 -32.60 12.65 15.00
CA SER A 528 -33.73 11.77 15.28
C SER A 528 -33.33 10.30 15.47
N VAL A 529 -32.36 9.81 14.69
CA VAL A 529 -31.81 8.45 14.81
C VAL A 529 -30.97 8.31 16.07
N ALA A 530 -30.05 9.26 16.33
CA ALA A 530 -29.23 9.26 17.54
C ALA A 530 -30.10 9.27 18.80
N LYS A 531 -31.10 10.17 18.84
CA LYS A 531 -32.08 10.24 19.92
C LYS A 531 -32.90 8.96 20.06
N GLY A 532 -33.46 8.45 18.96
CA GLY A 532 -34.33 7.28 18.97
C GLY A 532 -33.63 5.97 19.34
N LEU A 533 -32.32 5.87 19.06
CA LEU A 533 -31.48 4.71 19.40
C LEU A 533 -30.65 4.89 20.68
N GLY A 534 -30.76 6.04 21.35
CA GLY A 534 -30.00 6.33 22.57
C GLY A 534 -28.48 6.37 22.36
N ILE A 535 -28.03 6.73 21.15
CA ILE A 535 -26.61 6.84 20.83
C ILE A 535 -26.14 8.19 21.36
N ALA A 536 -25.06 8.20 22.15
CA ALA A 536 -24.43 9.44 22.56
C ALA A 536 -24.07 10.25 21.30
N GLU A 537 -24.60 11.47 21.19
CA GLU A 537 -24.11 12.38 20.15
C GLU A 537 -22.62 12.59 20.43
N ASP A 538 -21.76 12.22 19.47
CA ASP A 538 -20.36 12.62 19.49
C ASP A 538 -20.37 14.16 19.53
N GLY A 539 -20.25 14.73 20.73
CA GLY A 539 -20.67 16.09 21.11
C GLY A 539 -20.00 17.26 20.38
N ALA A 540 -19.28 16.98 19.28
CA ALA A 540 -18.59 17.94 18.46
C ALA A 540 -19.19 18.14 17.05
N HIS A 541 -20.09 17.28 16.53
CA HIS A 541 -20.36 17.25 15.08
C HIS A 541 -21.81 16.95 14.60
N ALA A 542 -22.84 17.40 15.32
CA ALA A 542 -24.21 17.33 14.76
C ALA A 542 -24.27 18.05 13.40
N GLY A 543 -24.49 17.30 12.30
CA GLY A 543 -24.62 17.83 10.94
C GLY A 543 -23.31 18.15 10.19
N VAL A 544 -22.14 17.70 10.68
CA VAL A 544 -20.85 17.85 9.98
C VAL A 544 -20.34 16.49 9.50
N TYR A 545 -20.39 16.28 8.19
CA TYR A 545 -19.78 15.14 7.50
C TYR A 545 -18.27 15.31 7.43
N ARG A 546 -17.53 14.28 7.83
CA ARG A 546 -16.09 14.23 7.59
C ARG A 546 -15.85 13.41 6.33
N TYR A 547 -15.61 14.11 5.23
CA TYR A 547 -15.23 13.50 3.96
C TYR A 547 -13.71 13.57 3.84
N PHE A 548 -13.06 12.41 3.72
CA PHE A 548 -11.63 12.34 3.46
C PHE A 548 -11.48 11.90 2.00
N ARG A 549 -11.11 12.84 1.12
CA ARG A 549 -10.90 12.52 -0.29
C ARG A 549 -9.44 12.14 -0.50
N THR A 550 -9.12 10.85 -0.44
CA THR A 550 -7.80 10.33 -0.82
C THR A 550 -7.80 9.89 -2.28
N ARG A 551 -7.63 10.85 -3.20
CA ARG A 551 -7.00 10.57 -4.50
C ARG A 551 -6.04 11.73 -4.81
N GLY A 552 -4.77 11.55 -4.43
CA GLY A 552 -3.66 12.49 -4.68
C GLY A 552 -3.14 13.22 -3.44
N SER A 553 -1.94 12.82 -2.99
CA SER A 553 -0.89 13.55 -2.23
C SER A 553 -1.21 14.60 -1.14
N GLY A 554 -2.43 14.72 -0.63
CA GLY A 554 -2.72 15.62 0.48
C GLY A 554 -4.17 15.49 0.93
N ALA A 555 -4.43 14.63 1.91
CA ALA A 555 -5.74 14.55 2.54
C ALA A 555 -5.98 15.84 3.36
N VAL A 556 -6.53 16.86 2.72
CA VAL A 556 -7.05 18.02 3.46
C VAL A 556 -8.37 17.60 4.08
N HIS A 557 -8.40 17.50 5.40
CA HIS A 557 -9.64 17.35 6.15
C HIS A 557 -10.56 18.52 5.81
N ARG A 558 -11.60 18.25 5.01
CA ARG A 558 -12.64 19.23 4.75
C ARG A 558 -13.91 18.74 5.43
N PRO A 559 -14.23 19.23 6.63
CA PRO A 559 -15.57 19.06 7.16
C PRO A 559 -16.56 19.66 6.15
N LEU A 560 -17.53 18.86 5.71
CA LEU A 560 -18.65 19.30 4.89
C LEU A 560 -19.88 19.37 5.78
N SER A 561 -20.61 20.47 5.75
CA SER A 561 -21.93 20.51 6.39
C SER A 561 -22.92 19.65 5.60
N LEU A 562 -23.99 19.19 6.27
CA LEU A 562 -25.12 18.55 5.60
C LEU A 562 -25.67 19.37 4.43
N ALA A 563 -25.84 20.67 4.62
CA ALA A 563 -26.26 21.59 3.56
C ALA A 563 -25.34 21.54 2.34
N ALA A 564 -24.01 21.50 2.54
CA ALA A 564 -23.04 21.39 1.45
C ALA A 564 -23.12 20.04 0.74
N GLU A 565 -23.37 18.94 1.48
CA GLU A 565 -23.59 17.62 0.89
C GLU A 565 -24.84 17.61 0.01
N ILE A 566 -25.97 18.12 0.50
CA ILE A 566 -27.25 18.19 -0.23
C ILE A 566 -27.09 19.02 -1.50
N ALA A 567 -26.45 20.19 -1.42
CA ALA A 567 -26.18 21.03 -2.58
C ALA A 567 -25.29 20.30 -3.61
N GLY A 568 -24.26 19.61 -3.14
CA GLY A 568 -23.40 18.78 -3.98
C GLY A 568 -24.15 17.62 -4.64
N LEU A 569 -25.09 16.99 -3.91
CA LEU A 569 -25.94 15.93 -4.42
C LEU A 569 -26.88 16.45 -5.51
N ALA A 570 -27.53 17.60 -5.31
CA ALA A 570 -28.38 18.25 -6.31
C ALA A 570 -27.62 18.51 -7.62
N ALA A 571 -26.41 19.06 -7.53
CA ALA A 571 -25.56 19.33 -8.69
C ALA A 571 -25.14 18.05 -9.44
N ARG A 572 -24.96 16.94 -8.71
CA ARG A 572 -24.66 15.61 -9.26
C ARG A 572 -25.89 14.99 -9.93
N MET A 573 -27.05 15.06 -9.29
CA MET A 573 -28.32 14.53 -9.79
C MET A 573 -28.73 15.13 -11.12
N ALA A 574 -28.52 16.44 -11.31
CA ALA A 574 -28.83 17.13 -12.57
C ALA A 574 -28.07 16.57 -13.79
N LYS A 575 -27.06 15.71 -13.58
CA LYS A 575 -26.24 15.11 -14.62
C LYS A 575 -26.48 13.61 -14.80
N LEU A 576 -27.39 13.01 -14.01
CA LEU A 576 -27.68 11.57 -14.10
C LEU A 576 -28.61 11.27 -15.27
N SER A 577 -28.47 10.07 -15.84
CA SER A 577 -29.40 9.55 -16.83
C SER A 577 -30.72 9.10 -16.19
N GLU A 578 -31.78 8.99 -16.99
CA GLU A 578 -33.07 8.45 -16.53
C GLU A 578 -32.93 7.01 -15.99
N GLU A 579 -32.06 6.20 -16.61
CA GLU A 579 -31.77 4.85 -16.14
C GLU A 579 -31.11 4.85 -14.76
N GLN A 580 -30.16 5.75 -14.51
CA GLN A 580 -29.55 5.91 -13.19
C GLN A 580 -30.58 6.38 -12.14
N HIS A 581 -31.50 7.26 -12.53
CA HIS A 581 -32.61 7.66 -11.66
C HIS A 581 -33.54 6.48 -11.31
N ARG A 582 -33.89 5.63 -12.29
CA ARG A 582 -34.70 4.42 -12.04
C ARG A 582 -33.98 3.43 -11.13
N PHE A 583 -32.70 3.17 -11.40
CA PHE A 583 -31.86 2.32 -10.55
C PHE A 583 -31.84 2.83 -9.10
N ASN A 584 -31.58 4.12 -8.90
CA ASN A 584 -31.56 4.72 -7.57
C ASN A 584 -32.92 4.60 -6.87
N ALA A 585 -34.04 4.83 -7.57
CA ALA A 585 -35.37 4.68 -6.99
C ALA A 585 -35.64 3.23 -6.51
N GLU A 586 -35.20 2.22 -7.24
CA GLU A 586 -35.30 0.81 -6.82
C GLU A 586 -34.41 0.48 -5.61
N GLN A 587 -33.18 1.00 -5.59
CA GLN A 587 -32.27 0.85 -4.44
C GLN A 587 -32.87 1.49 -3.19
N ILE A 588 -33.41 2.70 -3.31
CA ILE A 588 -34.01 3.42 -2.17
C ILE A 588 -35.19 2.63 -1.59
N ARG A 589 -36.09 2.10 -2.44
CA ARG A 589 -37.23 1.30 -1.98
C ARG A 589 -36.85 0.05 -1.19
N SER A 590 -35.68 -0.53 -1.48
CA SER A 590 -35.26 -1.79 -0.87
C SER A 590 -34.30 -1.64 0.31
N THR A 591 -33.62 -0.49 0.44
CA THR A 591 -32.52 -0.32 1.40
C THR A 591 -32.67 0.84 2.39
N VAL A 592 -33.69 1.70 2.22
CA VAL A 592 -33.87 2.94 2.98
C VAL A 592 -35.22 2.94 3.70
N LEU A 593 -35.24 3.40 4.96
CA LEU A 593 -36.48 3.70 5.66
C LEU A 593 -36.88 5.15 5.34
N VAL A 594 -37.95 5.33 4.57
CA VAL A 594 -38.52 6.66 4.30
C VAL A 594 -39.57 6.95 5.37
N PRO A 595 -39.37 7.94 6.26
CA PRO A 595 -40.31 8.22 7.35
C PRO A 595 -41.61 8.78 6.79
N GLN A 596 -42.74 8.53 7.48
CA GLN A 596 -44.07 8.96 7.02
C GLN A 596 -44.17 10.46 6.74
N ARG A 597 -43.42 11.28 7.49
CA ARG A 597 -43.33 12.73 7.26
C ARG A 597 -42.75 13.08 5.89
N VAL A 598 -41.74 12.34 5.42
CA VAL A 598 -41.18 12.52 4.07
C VAL A 598 -42.15 12.02 3.02
N VAL A 599 -42.79 10.86 3.24
CA VAL A 599 -43.81 10.32 2.33
C VAL A 599 -44.92 11.34 2.05
N ALA A 600 -45.39 12.06 3.07
CA ALA A 600 -46.40 13.10 2.94
C ALA A 600 -45.95 14.33 2.12
N LEU A 601 -44.64 14.55 1.97
CA LEU A 601 -44.06 15.67 1.21
C LEU A 601 -43.66 15.29 -0.22
N LEU A 602 -43.63 13.99 -0.54
CA LEU A 602 -43.39 13.52 -1.90
C LEU A 602 -44.70 13.66 -2.71
N PRO A 603 -44.60 13.99 -4.02
CA PRO A 603 -45.76 13.99 -4.89
C PRO A 603 -46.44 12.62 -4.77
N GLN A 604 -47.76 12.60 -4.54
CA GLN A 604 -48.49 11.35 -4.67
C GLN A 604 -48.31 10.91 -6.12
N ALA A 605 -47.59 9.80 -6.31
CA ALA A 605 -47.44 9.21 -7.62
C ALA A 605 -48.86 9.01 -8.17
N GLN A 606 -49.21 9.72 -9.24
CA GLN A 606 -50.42 9.37 -9.96
C GLN A 606 -50.25 7.89 -10.35
N PRO A 607 -51.20 7.01 -10.01
CA PRO A 607 -51.08 5.60 -10.35
C PRO A 607 -50.79 5.53 -11.85
N ALA A 608 -49.68 4.87 -12.20
CA ALA A 608 -49.29 4.67 -13.59
C ALA A 608 -50.49 4.05 -14.32
N THR A 609 -50.97 4.74 -15.35
CA THR A 609 -52.10 4.31 -16.18
C THR A 609 -51.67 3.23 -17.15
#